data_AF-A0A8J2KKT3-F1
#
_entry.id   AF-A0A8J2KKT3-F1
#
_cell.length_a   1.000
_cell.length_b   1.000
_cell.length_c   1.000
_cell.angle_alpha   90.00
_cell.angle_beta   90.00
_cell.angle_gamma   90.00
#
_symmetry.space_group_name_H-M   'P 1'
#
loop_
_entity.id
_entity.type
_entity.pdbx_description
1 polymer ?
#
loop_
_entity_poly.entity_id
_entity_poly.type
_entity_poly.pdbx_seq_one_letter_code
_entity_poly.pdbx_strand_id
1 'polypeptide(L)'
;MFRSKFSSLIATSTICSSSEKLRLLIEALSDGKAKETIYDLQINDDNWVIAWTGMTDSYNSPRETLHACLRSLLELPALISQSETGLHKLISNVRTTRSQLKQVQLGAVTEAEVLYLHFILDRLDSCTLNEFNQSLPNNDVPALDTCIKFLEKQTKNVGLTNEIRTNSISTLNDSKSQVRSRKEHRVMIATSNSECDYTFHSWTRSRQVLY
;
A
#
# COMPACT_ATOMS: atom_id res chain seq x y z
N MET A 1 -6.57 2.01 14.96
CA MET A 1 -7.55 1.98 16.08
C MET A 1 -7.21 0.91 17.13
N PHE A 2 -6.93 -0.35 16.76
CA PHE A 2 -6.54 -1.42 17.70
C PHE A 2 -5.33 -1.06 18.56
N ARG A 3 -4.20 -0.66 17.94
CA ARG A 3 -2.98 -0.25 18.66
C ARG A 3 -3.25 0.80 19.73
N SER A 4 -3.91 1.91 19.39
CA SER A 4 -4.18 2.99 20.35
C SER A 4 -5.01 2.51 21.53
N LYS A 5 -6.04 1.68 21.28
CA LYS A 5 -6.86 1.07 22.33
C LYS A 5 -6.04 0.11 23.19
N PHE A 6 -5.30 -0.81 22.58
CA PHE A 6 -4.49 -1.81 23.27
C PHE A 6 -3.34 -1.16 24.07
N SER A 7 -2.71 -0.11 23.53
CA SER A 7 -1.69 0.65 24.23
C SER A 7 -2.25 1.39 25.43
N SER A 8 -3.43 2.00 25.30
CA SER A 8 -4.09 2.69 26.43
C SER A 8 -4.52 1.75 27.55
N LEU A 9 -4.76 0.46 27.24
CA LEU A 9 -5.26 -0.52 28.19
C LEU A 9 -4.15 -1.37 28.82
N ILE A 10 -3.19 -1.84 28.00
CA ILE A 10 -2.30 -2.94 28.37
C ILE A 10 -0.83 -2.57 28.13
N ALA A 11 -0.47 -2.00 26.97
CA ALA A 11 0.95 -1.83 26.62
C ALA A 11 1.68 -0.83 27.54
N THR A 12 1.04 0.26 27.96
CA THR A 12 1.62 1.27 28.86
C THR A 12 1.45 0.93 30.35
N SER A 13 0.69 -0.13 30.67
CA SER A 13 0.49 -0.55 32.07
C SER A 13 1.80 -1.06 32.67
N THR A 14 2.10 -0.63 33.90
CA THR A 14 3.24 -1.12 34.69
C THR A 14 2.87 -2.35 35.53
N ILE A 15 1.60 -2.77 35.48
CA ILE A 15 1.03 -3.84 36.31
C ILE A 15 1.28 -5.21 35.67
N CYS A 16 1.32 -5.30 34.34
CA CYS A 16 1.57 -6.56 33.61
C CYS A 16 3.04 -6.73 33.26
N SER A 17 3.58 -7.94 33.42
CA SER A 17 4.89 -8.31 32.89
C SER A 17 4.92 -8.29 31.36
N SER A 18 6.10 -8.23 30.75
CA SER A 18 6.23 -8.22 29.28
C SER A 18 5.68 -9.52 28.65
N SER A 19 5.94 -10.66 29.28
CA SER A 19 5.35 -11.96 28.94
C SER A 19 3.82 -11.99 29.04
N GLU A 20 3.24 -11.38 30.08
CA GLU A 20 1.77 -11.25 30.20
C GLU A 20 1.19 -10.36 29.10
N LYS A 21 1.86 -9.25 28.77
CA LYS A 21 1.47 -8.37 27.66
C LYS A 21 1.50 -9.11 26.32
N LEU A 22 2.49 -9.97 26.09
CA LEU A 22 2.59 -10.79 24.88
C LEU A 22 1.45 -11.81 24.80
N ARG A 23 1.14 -12.51 25.89
CA ARG A 23 -0.02 -13.42 25.94
C ARG A 23 -1.32 -12.69 25.62
N LEU A 24 -1.55 -11.54 26.27
CA LEU A 24 -2.75 -10.72 26.06
C LEU A 24 -2.83 -10.17 24.63
N LEU A 25 -1.70 -9.85 24.01
CA LEU A 25 -1.64 -9.43 22.61
C LEU A 25 -2.09 -10.56 21.69
N ILE A 26 -1.55 -11.77 21.86
CA ILE A 26 -1.93 -12.94 21.04
C ILE A 26 -3.43 -13.25 21.19
N GLU A 27 -3.97 -13.16 22.41
CA GLU A 27 -5.40 -13.39 22.68
C GLU A 27 -6.30 -12.28 22.12
N ALA A 28 -5.85 -11.02 22.14
CA ALA A 28 -6.60 -9.89 21.62
C ALA A 28 -6.65 -9.83 20.08
N LEU A 29 -5.79 -10.61 19.40
CA LEU A 29 -5.79 -10.68 17.94
C LEU A 29 -6.83 -11.70 17.45
N SER A 30 -7.66 -11.24 16.51
CA SER A 30 -8.50 -12.12 15.71
C SER A 30 -7.64 -13.04 14.84
N ASP A 31 -8.17 -14.22 14.52
CA ASP A 31 -7.48 -15.16 13.64
C ASP A 31 -7.21 -14.53 12.26
N GLY A 32 -5.95 -14.61 11.82
CA GLY A 32 -5.47 -14.02 10.57
C GLY A 32 -3.99 -13.65 10.62
N LYS A 33 -3.52 -12.98 9.57
CA LYS A 33 -2.09 -12.69 9.32
C LYS A 33 -1.35 -12.06 10.51
N ALA A 34 -2.01 -11.17 11.25
CA ALA A 34 -1.41 -10.51 12.40
C ALA A 34 -1.09 -11.50 13.53
N LYS A 35 -2.00 -12.45 13.79
CA LYS A 35 -1.81 -13.49 14.79
C LYS A 35 -0.78 -14.51 14.33
N GLU A 36 -0.85 -14.95 13.07
CA GLU A 36 0.14 -15.85 12.46
C GLU A 36 1.57 -15.32 12.57
N THR A 37 1.77 -14.01 12.43
CA THR A 37 3.10 -13.37 12.51
C THR A 37 3.75 -13.51 13.89
N ILE A 38 2.95 -13.62 14.95
CA ILE A 38 3.45 -13.66 16.35
C ILE A 38 3.11 -14.95 17.09
N TYR A 39 2.38 -15.86 16.45
CA TYR A 39 1.88 -17.09 17.08
C TYR A 39 3.02 -18.05 17.46
N ASP A 40 4.07 -18.10 16.64
CA ASP A 40 5.23 -18.99 16.86
C ASP A 40 6.24 -18.44 17.88
N LEU A 41 6.04 -17.20 18.36
CA LEU A 41 6.92 -16.60 19.36
C LEU A 41 6.64 -17.21 20.74
N GLN A 42 7.69 -17.70 21.39
CA GLN A 42 7.60 -18.14 22.77
C GLN A 42 7.21 -16.96 23.68
N ILE A 43 6.29 -17.20 24.62
CA ILE A 43 5.85 -16.17 25.57
C ILE A 43 6.96 -15.89 26.57
N ASN A 44 7.78 -14.87 26.29
CA ASN A 44 8.82 -14.36 27.18
C ASN A 44 8.97 -12.84 27.02
N ASP A 45 9.74 -12.23 27.92
CA ASP A 45 9.87 -10.78 28.00
C ASP A 45 10.65 -10.18 26.81
N ASP A 46 11.61 -10.90 26.24
CA ASP A 46 12.40 -10.46 25.08
C ASP A 46 11.55 -10.44 23.80
N ASN A 47 10.70 -11.46 23.63
CA ASN A 47 9.82 -11.61 22.46
C ASN A 47 8.67 -10.63 22.45
N TRP A 48 8.28 -10.06 23.60
CA TRP A 48 7.27 -8.99 23.65
C TRP A 48 7.71 -7.79 22.81
N VAL A 49 8.96 -7.34 22.98
CA VAL A 49 9.48 -6.17 22.26
C VAL A 49 9.51 -6.44 20.76
N ILE A 50 9.93 -7.64 20.36
CA ILE A 50 9.99 -8.06 18.96
C ILE A 50 8.58 -8.12 18.35
N ALA A 51 7.64 -8.80 19.02
CA ALA A 51 6.27 -8.94 18.55
C ALA A 51 5.58 -7.57 18.43
N TRP A 52 5.70 -6.74 19.46
CA TRP A 52 5.05 -5.43 19.52
C TRP A 52 5.62 -4.46 18.48
N THR A 53 6.96 -4.47 18.29
CA THR A 53 7.62 -3.63 17.27
C THR A 53 7.27 -4.10 15.87
N GLY A 54 7.39 -5.40 15.57
CA GLY A 54 7.06 -5.95 14.25
C GLY A 54 5.60 -5.75 13.86
N MET A 55 4.67 -5.90 14.81
CA MET A 55 3.26 -5.56 14.61
C MET A 55 3.05 -4.06 14.41
N THR A 56 3.75 -3.23 15.17
CA THR A 56 3.64 -1.78 15.00
C THR A 56 4.13 -1.38 13.61
N ASP A 57 5.28 -1.87 13.17
CA ASP A 57 5.85 -1.50 11.88
C ASP A 57 5.00 -2.01 10.70
N SER A 58 4.47 -3.23 10.81
CA SER A 58 3.67 -3.86 9.75
C SER A 58 2.26 -3.30 9.63
N TYR A 59 1.67 -2.80 10.73
CA TYR A 59 0.25 -2.39 10.75
C TYR A 59 0.04 -0.90 11.09
N ASN A 60 1.11 -0.15 11.35
CA ASN A 60 1.09 1.30 11.46
C ASN A 60 1.54 1.92 10.13
N SER A 61 0.59 2.14 9.24
CA SER A 61 0.83 2.87 8.00
C SER A 61 0.07 4.21 8.02
N PRO A 62 0.73 5.30 8.49
CA PRO A 62 0.23 6.66 8.35
C PRO A 62 -0.21 6.97 6.92
N ARG A 63 0.57 6.49 5.93
CA ARG A 63 0.28 6.65 4.50
C ARG A 63 -1.04 6.00 4.10
N GLU A 64 -1.27 4.72 4.44
CA GLU A 64 -2.53 4.04 4.12
C GLU A 64 -3.73 4.68 4.80
N THR A 65 -3.58 5.05 6.07
CA THR A 65 -4.64 5.70 6.84
C THR A 65 -5.07 7.02 6.18
N LEU A 66 -4.08 7.80 5.75
CA LEU A 66 -4.28 9.07 5.08
C LEU A 66 -4.87 8.90 3.68
N HIS A 67 -4.41 7.90 2.91
CA HIS A 67 -5.03 7.55 1.63
C HIS A 67 -6.49 7.13 1.75
N ALA A 68 -6.82 6.27 2.72
CA ALA A 68 -8.20 5.82 2.93
C ALA A 68 -9.12 6.99 3.34
N CYS A 69 -8.62 7.86 4.22
CA CYS A 69 -9.29 9.08 4.64
C CYS A 69 -9.61 9.99 3.44
N LEU A 70 -8.60 10.33 2.63
CA LEU A 70 -8.77 11.19 1.45
C LEU A 70 -9.63 10.55 0.38
N ARG A 71 -9.49 9.24 0.14
CA ARG A 71 -10.34 8.50 -0.78
C ARG A 71 -11.81 8.65 -0.41
N SER A 72 -12.14 8.47 0.88
CA SER A 72 -13.52 8.59 1.36
C SER A 72 -14.12 9.99 1.15
N LEU A 73 -13.28 11.04 1.13
CA LEU A 73 -13.70 12.42 0.86
C LEU A 73 -13.83 12.70 -0.64
N LEU A 74 -12.86 12.27 -1.44
CA LEU A 74 -12.76 12.61 -2.86
C LEU A 74 -13.65 11.75 -3.75
N GLU A 75 -14.00 10.54 -3.32
CA GLU A 75 -14.97 9.66 -4.00
C GLU A 75 -16.42 9.93 -3.57
N LEU A 76 -16.68 10.98 -2.77
CA LEU A 76 -18.06 11.34 -2.43
C LEU A 76 -18.84 11.71 -3.69
N PRO A 77 -20.03 11.13 -3.89
CA PRO A 77 -20.87 11.49 -5.03
C PRO A 77 -21.29 12.96 -4.93
N ALA A 78 -21.33 13.63 -6.09
CA ALA A 78 -21.83 14.99 -6.17
C ALA A 78 -23.27 15.07 -5.62
N LEU A 79 -23.57 16.15 -4.89
CA LEU A 79 -24.92 16.40 -4.41
C LEU A 79 -25.78 16.88 -5.60
N ILE A 80 -26.53 15.96 -6.20
CA ILE A 80 -27.33 16.23 -7.42
C ILE A 80 -28.57 17.10 -7.11
N SER A 81 -29.10 16.99 -5.89
CA SER A 81 -30.23 17.79 -5.43
C SER A 81 -30.07 18.14 -3.96
N GLN A 82 -30.50 19.34 -3.59
CA GLN A 82 -30.43 19.81 -2.21
C GLN A 82 -31.33 18.95 -1.32
N SER A 83 -30.70 18.14 -0.48
CA SER A 83 -31.36 17.30 0.52
C SER A 83 -30.67 17.48 1.86
N GLU A 84 -31.45 17.56 2.94
CA GLU A 84 -30.93 17.65 4.30
C GLU A 84 -29.98 16.49 4.62
N THR A 85 -30.37 15.27 4.24
CA THR A 85 -29.58 14.05 4.43
C THR A 85 -28.27 14.09 3.64
N GLY A 86 -28.28 14.57 2.39
CA GLY A 86 -27.09 14.71 1.56
C GLY A 86 -26.13 15.76 2.10
N LEU A 87 -26.62 16.92 2.53
CA LEU A 87 -25.83 17.98 3.15
C LEU A 87 -25.23 17.51 4.49
N HIS A 88 -26.01 16.84 5.32
CA HIS A 88 -25.52 16.28 6.57
C HIS A 88 -24.41 15.25 6.32
N LYS A 89 -24.60 14.34 5.37
CA LYS A 89 -23.58 13.34 5.00
C LYS A 89 -22.28 13.98 4.50
N LEU A 90 -22.37 15.04 3.70
CA LEU A 90 -21.21 15.79 3.22
C LEU A 90 -20.47 16.43 4.39
N ILE A 91 -21.18 17.17 5.25
CA ILE A 91 -20.60 17.82 6.44
C ILE A 91 -19.94 16.80 7.37
N SER A 92 -20.61 15.67 7.64
CA SER A 92 -20.08 14.59 8.45
C SER A 92 -18.79 14.02 7.87
N ASN A 93 -18.73 13.74 6.56
CA ASN A 93 -17.50 13.23 5.94
C ASN A 93 -16.36 14.25 5.99
N VAL A 94 -16.62 15.52 5.69
CA VAL A 94 -15.61 16.58 5.78
C VAL A 94 -15.06 16.71 7.19
N ARG A 95 -15.93 16.71 8.21
CA ARG A 95 -15.52 16.77 9.63
C ARG A 95 -14.68 15.57 10.04
N THR A 96 -15.11 14.37 9.67
CA THR A 96 -14.38 13.12 9.96
C THR A 96 -13.02 13.12 9.30
N THR A 97 -12.96 13.40 7.99
CA THR A 97 -11.71 13.44 7.22
C THR A 97 -10.73 14.46 7.80
N ARG A 98 -11.21 15.67 8.09
CA ARG A 98 -10.40 16.73 8.71
C ARG A 98 -9.86 16.32 10.08
N SER A 99 -10.68 15.64 10.89
CA SER A 99 -10.23 15.15 12.20
C SER A 99 -9.18 14.05 12.06
N GLN A 100 -9.35 13.15 11.11
CA GLN A 100 -8.40 12.05 10.86
C GLN A 100 -7.06 12.58 10.33
N LEU A 101 -7.07 13.52 9.38
CA LEU A 101 -5.84 14.15 8.87
C LEU A 101 -5.04 14.83 9.98
N LYS A 102 -5.70 15.51 10.92
CA LYS A 102 -5.04 16.12 12.09
C LYS A 102 -4.42 15.12 13.06
N GLN A 103 -4.91 13.88 13.08
CA GLN A 103 -4.37 12.82 13.95
C GLN A 103 -3.16 12.12 13.36
N VAL A 104 -2.99 12.18 12.03
CA VAL A 104 -1.82 11.61 11.36
C VAL A 104 -0.63 12.53 11.57
N GLN A 105 0.47 12.01 12.12
CA GLN A 105 1.73 12.75 12.13
C GLN A 105 2.25 12.85 10.70
N LEU A 106 2.21 14.05 10.12
CA LEU A 106 2.73 14.34 8.78
C LEU A 106 4.24 14.61 8.76
N GLY A 107 4.87 14.76 9.94
CA GLY A 107 6.28 15.09 10.04
C GLY A 107 6.58 16.45 9.40
N ALA A 108 7.45 16.46 8.39
CA ALA A 108 7.83 17.65 7.63
C ALA A 108 6.92 17.93 6.42
N VAL A 109 5.98 17.03 6.10
CA VAL A 109 5.11 17.14 4.93
C VAL A 109 3.89 18.01 5.25
N THR A 110 3.51 18.87 4.32
CA THR A 110 2.32 19.74 4.44
C THR A 110 1.03 19.00 4.06
N GLU A 111 -0.11 19.49 4.58
CA GLU A 111 -1.43 18.97 4.19
C GLU A 111 -1.71 19.10 2.67
N ALA A 112 -1.11 20.11 2.02
CA ALA A 112 -1.23 20.30 0.57
C ALA A 112 -0.45 19.25 -0.21
N GLU A 113 0.79 18.95 0.18
CA GLU A 113 1.61 17.89 -0.42
C GLU A 113 0.95 16.52 -0.31
N VAL A 114 0.32 16.25 0.84
CA VAL A 114 -0.51 15.08 1.07
C VAL A 114 -1.60 14.92 0.00
N LEU A 115 -2.29 16.01 -0.36
CA LEU A 115 -3.33 15.99 -1.38
C LEU A 115 -2.75 15.72 -2.77
N TYR A 116 -1.61 16.35 -3.11
CA TYR A 116 -0.91 16.10 -4.37
C TYR A 116 -0.48 14.63 -4.47
N LEU A 117 0.13 14.09 -3.42
CA LEU A 117 0.53 12.68 -3.35
C LEU A 117 -0.66 11.76 -3.54
N HIS A 118 -1.77 12.00 -2.84
CA HIS A 118 -2.96 11.19 -3.00
C HIS A 118 -3.44 11.17 -4.45
N PHE A 119 -3.56 12.36 -5.06
CA PHE A 119 -4.01 12.49 -6.43
C PHE A 119 -3.08 11.79 -7.42
N ILE A 120 -1.75 11.96 -7.29
CA ILE A 120 -0.78 11.34 -8.19
C ILE A 120 -0.86 9.81 -8.08
N LEU A 121 -0.85 9.28 -6.86
CA LEU A 121 -0.85 7.84 -6.62
C LEU A 121 -2.15 7.15 -7.08
N ASP A 122 -3.29 7.84 -7.03
CA ASP A 122 -4.56 7.35 -7.58
C ASP A 122 -4.57 7.30 -9.13
N ARG A 123 -3.60 7.94 -9.79
CA ARG A 123 -3.42 7.90 -11.26
C ARG A 123 -2.38 6.90 -11.74
N LEU A 124 -1.64 6.26 -10.83
CA LEU A 124 -0.66 5.25 -11.20
C LEU A 124 -1.33 3.90 -11.40
N ASP A 125 -0.81 3.11 -12.33
CA ASP A 125 -1.18 1.70 -12.44
C ASP A 125 -0.66 0.90 -11.24
N SER A 126 -1.22 -0.30 -11.04
CA SER A 126 -0.89 -1.15 -9.91
C SER A 126 0.58 -1.56 -9.85
N CYS A 127 1.24 -1.73 -11.00
CA CYS A 127 2.65 -2.11 -11.06
C CYS A 127 3.53 -0.96 -10.57
N THR A 128 3.37 0.23 -11.15
CA THR A 128 4.13 1.42 -10.76
C THR A 128 3.87 1.81 -9.30
N LEU A 129 2.62 1.70 -8.84
CA LEU A 129 2.27 1.96 -7.44
C LEU A 129 2.95 0.98 -6.48
N ASN A 130 3.01 -0.30 -6.83
CA ASN A 130 3.71 -1.31 -6.03
C ASN A 130 5.21 -1.03 -5.97
N GLU A 131 5.85 -0.75 -7.09
CA GLU A 131 7.27 -0.37 -7.15
C GLU A 131 7.55 0.89 -6.34
N PHE A 132 6.66 1.88 -6.37
CA PHE A 132 6.77 3.07 -5.53
C PHE A 132 6.77 2.72 -4.05
N ASN A 133 5.80 1.93 -3.60
CA ASN A 133 5.71 1.51 -2.21
C ASN A 133 6.96 0.72 -1.76
N GLN A 134 7.51 -0.13 -2.63
CA GLN A 134 8.74 -0.87 -2.35
C GLN A 134 10.00 0.00 -2.34
N SER A 135 9.99 1.12 -3.06
CA SER A 135 11.12 2.06 -3.10
C SER A 135 11.29 2.88 -1.81
N LEU A 136 10.24 2.95 -0.98
CA LEU A 136 10.24 3.73 0.25
C LEU A 136 10.87 2.94 1.41
N PRO A 137 11.64 3.60 2.28
CA PRO A 137 12.31 2.93 3.40
C PRO A 137 11.33 2.50 4.50
N ASN A 138 10.15 3.11 4.57
CA ASN A 138 9.18 2.90 5.64
C ASN A 138 7.73 3.21 5.18
N ASN A 139 6.80 3.06 6.12
CA ASN A 139 5.36 3.27 5.91
C ASN A 139 4.89 4.71 6.16
N ASP A 140 5.82 5.65 6.34
CA ASP A 140 5.49 7.06 6.54
C ASP A 140 4.99 7.70 5.23
N VAL A 141 4.42 8.89 5.37
CA VAL A 141 4.03 9.73 4.22
C VAL A 141 5.31 10.33 3.63
N PRO A 142 5.69 9.99 2.39
CA PRO A 142 6.88 10.56 1.77
C PRO A 142 6.62 12.03 1.37
N ALA A 143 7.69 12.82 1.27
CA ALA A 143 7.61 14.14 0.66
C ALA A 143 7.22 14.06 -0.81
N LEU A 144 6.57 15.10 -1.33
CA LEU A 144 6.14 15.16 -2.73
C LEU A 144 7.34 15.02 -3.70
N ASP A 145 8.46 15.66 -3.37
CA ASP A 145 9.70 15.55 -4.15
C ASP A 145 10.22 14.11 -4.27
N THR A 146 10.00 13.27 -3.26
CA THR A 146 10.37 11.85 -3.31
C THR A 146 9.53 11.11 -4.34
N CYS A 147 8.23 11.41 -4.41
CA CYS A 147 7.34 10.85 -5.42
C CYS A 147 7.75 11.30 -6.84
N ILE A 148 8.02 12.60 -7.02
CA ILE A 148 8.46 13.14 -8.31
C ILE A 148 9.78 12.49 -8.76
N LYS A 149 10.80 12.44 -7.90
CA LYS A 149 12.09 11.80 -8.20
C LYS A 149 11.93 10.32 -8.55
N PHE A 150 11.03 9.62 -7.87
CA PHE A 150 10.72 8.23 -8.21
C PHE A 150 10.13 8.13 -9.62
N LEU A 151 9.13 8.96 -9.96
CA LEU A 151 8.49 8.92 -11.29
C LEU A 151 9.47 9.28 -12.41
N GLU A 152 10.36 10.25 -12.18
CA GLU A 152 11.45 10.58 -13.10
C GLU A 152 12.40 9.38 -13.33
N LYS A 153 12.76 8.67 -12.25
CA LYS A 153 13.59 7.47 -12.31
C LYS A 153 12.88 6.34 -13.08
N GLN A 154 11.60 6.09 -12.78
CA GLN A 154 10.83 5.06 -13.48
C GLN A 154 10.66 5.38 -14.96
N THR A 155 10.43 6.65 -15.32
CA THR A 155 10.38 7.08 -16.73
C THR A 155 11.67 6.73 -17.47
N LYS A 156 12.84 6.99 -16.86
CA LYS A 156 14.15 6.63 -17.43
C LYS A 156 14.36 5.12 -17.54
N ASN A 157 13.97 4.36 -16.51
CA ASN A 157 14.08 2.90 -16.50
C ASN A 157 13.23 2.26 -17.62
N VAL A 158 11.99 2.73 -17.80
CA VAL A 158 11.11 2.28 -18.89
C VAL A 158 11.69 2.65 -20.25
N GLY A 159 12.31 3.83 -20.39
CA GLY A 159 13.04 4.22 -21.61
C GLY A 159 14.18 3.25 -21.95
N LEU A 160 15.08 3.01 -21.01
CA LEU A 160 16.25 2.13 -21.19
C LEU A 160 15.85 0.68 -21.51
N THR A 161 14.85 0.14 -20.81
CA THR A 161 14.37 -1.22 -21.06
C THR A 161 13.77 -1.37 -22.45
N ASN A 162 13.06 -0.35 -22.94
CA ASN A 162 12.55 -0.33 -24.30
C ASN A 162 13.66 -0.29 -25.34
N GLU A 163 14.70 0.53 -25.15
CA GLU A 163 15.87 0.59 -26.04
C GLU A 163 16.61 -0.76 -26.11
N ILE A 164 16.85 -1.40 -24.96
CA ILE A 164 17.47 -2.74 -24.90
C ILE A 164 16.59 -3.76 -25.64
N ARG A 165 15.27 -3.71 -25.45
CA ARG A 165 14.33 -4.61 -26.12
C ARG A 165 14.32 -4.41 -27.64
N THR A 166 14.37 -3.17 -28.12
CA THR A 166 14.43 -2.90 -29.57
C THR A 166 15.74 -3.36 -30.19
N ASN A 167 16.87 -3.19 -29.49
CA ASN A 167 18.19 -3.65 -29.96
C ASN A 167 18.32 -5.19 -29.94
N SER A 168 17.64 -5.86 -29.00
CA SER A 168 17.58 -7.33 -28.95
C SER A 168 16.73 -7.91 -30.08
N ILE A 169 15.67 -7.21 -30.51
CA ILE A 169 14.82 -7.63 -31.64
C ILE A 169 15.52 -7.39 -32.98
N SER A 170 16.26 -6.29 -33.15
CA SER A 170 17.00 -6.03 -34.39
C SER A 170 18.12 -7.05 -34.61
N THR A 171 18.83 -7.45 -33.55
CA THR A 171 19.89 -8.49 -33.62
C THR A 171 19.35 -9.90 -33.90
N LEU A 172 18.14 -10.24 -33.45
CA LEU A 172 17.47 -11.51 -33.80
C LEU A 172 16.96 -11.54 -35.24
N ASN A 173 16.51 -10.40 -35.78
CA ASN A 173 16.07 -10.32 -37.17
C ASN A 173 17.23 -10.33 -38.17
N ASP A 174 18.41 -9.82 -37.78
CA ASP A 174 19.62 -9.90 -38.60
C ASP A 174 20.21 -11.32 -38.65
N SER A 175 19.79 -12.20 -37.73
CA SER A 175 20.13 -13.63 -37.75
C SER A 175 19.21 -14.47 -38.64
N LYS A 176 18.13 -13.90 -39.21
CA LYS A 176 17.19 -14.60 -40.13
C LYS A 176 17.35 -14.21 -41.60
N SER A 177 18.27 -13.32 -41.94
CA SER A 177 18.55 -12.90 -43.32
C SER A 177 19.53 -13.81 -44.08
N GLN A 178 20.04 -14.90 -43.46
CA GLN A 178 20.91 -15.88 -44.12
C GLN A 178 20.48 -17.36 -43.98
N VAL A 179 19.19 -17.73 -44.06
CA VAL A 179 18.82 -19.09 -44.50
C VAL A 179 17.52 -19.06 -45.32
N ARG A 180 17.65 -18.81 -46.62
CA ARG A 180 16.67 -19.30 -47.61
C ARG A 180 16.96 -20.79 -47.84
N SER A 181 16.04 -21.66 -47.42
CA SER A 181 15.57 -22.88 -48.14
C SER A 181 15.24 -24.02 -47.18
N ARG A 182 13.95 -24.18 -46.83
CA ARG A 182 13.08 -25.35 -47.15
C ARG A 182 11.86 -25.42 -46.23
N LYS A 183 10.70 -25.46 -46.90
CA LYS A 183 9.40 -26.07 -46.57
C LYS A 183 8.84 -25.92 -45.14
N GLU A 184 7.73 -25.17 -45.12
CA GLU A 184 6.54 -25.25 -44.26
C GLU A 184 6.57 -26.22 -43.07
N HIS A 185 6.29 -25.68 -41.87
CA HIS A 185 5.18 -26.11 -41.00
C HIS A 185 4.66 -24.86 -40.27
N ARG A 186 3.34 -24.63 -40.31
CA ARG A 186 2.66 -23.51 -39.66
C ARG A 186 2.69 -23.76 -38.15
N VAL A 187 3.48 -23.00 -37.40
CA VAL A 187 3.35 -22.92 -35.94
C VAL A 187 2.90 -21.51 -35.61
N MET A 188 1.67 -21.38 -35.10
CA MET A 188 1.18 -20.14 -34.51
C MET A 188 1.98 -19.90 -33.24
N ILE A 189 2.83 -18.87 -33.23
CA ILE A 189 3.40 -18.37 -31.99
C ILE A 189 2.39 -17.38 -31.44
N ALA A 190 1.65 -17.83 -30.42
CA ALA A 190 0.87 -16.93 -29.59
C ALA A 190 1.84 -15.91 -28.98
N THR A 191 1.64 -14.63 -29.28
CA THR A 191 2.20 -13.56 -28.49
C THR A 191 1.58 -13.66 -27.10
N SER A 192 2.27 -14.32 -26.18
CA SER A 192 1.99 -14.15 -24.76
C SER A 192 2.31 -12.69 -24.45
N ASN A 193 1.28 -11.84 -24.44
CA ASN A 193 1.31 -10.67 -23.58
C ASN A 193 1.65 -11.22 -22.20
N SER A 194 2.85 -10.93 -21.71
CA SER A 194 3.10 -10.97 -20.29
C SER A 194 2.32 -9.79 -19.69
N GLU A 195 1.00 -9.93 -19.62
CA GLU A 195 0.27 -9.35 -18.52
C GLU A 195 0.98 -9.86 -17.28
N CYS A 196 1.51 -8.93 -16.49
CA CYS A 196 1.97 -9.23 -15.15
C CYS A 196 0.74 -9.69 -14.36
N ASP A 197 0.45 -10.98 -14.47
CA ASP A 197 -0.60 -11.68 -13.75
C ASP A 197 -0.13 -11.88 -12.30
N TYR A 198 0.00 -10.76 -11.60
CA TYR A 198 -0.11 -10.75 -10.16
C TYR A 198 -1.56 -10.42 -9.86
N THR A 199 -2.37 -11.48 -9.73
CA THR A 199 -3.68 -11.41 -9.09
C THR A 199 -3.49 -10.95 -7.66
N PHE A 200 -3.41 -9.65 -7.45
CA PHE A 200 -3.55 -9.07 -6.14
C PHE A 200 -5.01 -9.26 -5.77
N HIS A 201 -5.27 -10.25 -4.92
CA HIS A 201 -6.56 -10.36 -4.24
C HIS A 201 -6.84 -9.02 -3.56
N SER A 202 -7.78 -8.29 -4.15
CA SER A 202 -8.65 -7.30 -3.52
C SER A 202 -8.26 -6.92 -2.09
N TRP A 203 -7.59 -5.78 -1.92
CA TRP A 203 -7.65 -5.02 -0.65
C TRP A 203 -8.99 -4.27 -0.53
N THR A 204 -10.09 -4.95 -0.89
CA THR A 204 -11.48 -4.46 -0.84
C THR A 204 -12.41 -5.55 -0.30
N ARG A 205 -12.04 -6.13 0.85
CA ARG A 205 -12.86 -6.87 1.84
C ARG A 205 -11.84 -7.58 2.75
N SER A 206 -11.61 -7.21 4.00
CA SER A 206 -12.58 -7.08 5.08
C SER A 206 -11.99 -6.22 6.18
N ARG A 207 -12.57 -5.04 6.41
CA ARG A 207 -12.50 -4.35 7.71
C ARG A 207 -13.88 -3.81 8.05
N GLN A 208 -14.84 -4.73 8.06
CA GLN A 208 -15.87 -4.70 9.07
C GLN A 208 -15.51 -5.78 10.09
N VAL A 209 -15.76 -5.46 11.35
CA VAL A 209 -15.44 -6.23 12.56
C VAL A 209 -14.02 -6.01 13.11
N LEU A 210 -13.86 -4.86 13.77
CA LEU A 210 -13.13 -4.77 15.02
C LEU A 210 -14.02 -3.98 16.00
N TYR A 211 -14.94 -4.70 16.63
CA TYR A 211 -15.39 -4.36 17.98
C TYR A 211 -14.30 -4.82 18.95
#